data_AF-A0AAW0GQ53-F1
#
_entry.id   AF-A0AAW0GQ53-F1
#
_cell.length_a   1.000
_cell.length_b   1.000
_cell.length_c   1.000
_cell.angle_alpha   90.00
_cell.angle_beta   90.00
_cell.angle_gamma   90.00
#
_symmetry.space_group_name_H-M   'P 1'
#
loop_
_entity.id
_entity.type
_entity.pdbx_description
1 polymer ?
#
loop_
_entity_poly.entity_id
_entity_poly.type
_entity_poly.pdbx_seq_one_letter_code
_entity_poly.pdbx_strand_id
1 'polypeptide(L)'
;MENESTFVAPEGVYSVTEEHKPSILGLHAANASLNFHPTRLTTVTIKFPASKAPNSPQVLSQLLGGTREKEYKKEKSLTKERDDLTGSVSSSDTPDDPPGSPDVPVPSSTDTAITMGTPNLSHEQSNTIFSHNPAAVGKKKSVARPKHNMRTTSSTFITRLQNIDNLNKVLQAKQGETTFLFYNSSKTFIWTEVGTKPKEPLARIYFSAFPTCHDVNLATLSADRIDMIIGFSTGDLLWFDPISSRYGRLNKQGRICNSPCTAVRWVPSSPNLFLVSHLDGTITVYDKEREDGAFTPHEPTSPLDPSTNPDTHPPGEWNPLDSIFVTMPPWHPVTSVSGGGKGEKEKAFKNPVSHWKVSKKSIIDFVFSPDVKYVAAISEDGCLRVIDAIGEQLVDCYASYFGAITCVAWSPDGRYIITGGQDDLVTIYSPWEQRVVARCQGHSSFVSAVAFDDIRCDGRTYRFCSVGEDNKMILWDFSSGALHRPKLHATHHQRMSMTSSLSLALRRRGESTVFLTSVGTPGETPLSHYHPSPSRNEVAVVQPVLIKHVEGDLLTDIAFLSRGILTATKTGFVKFWVRPLPAHPRALKNRNLNRISNTLDAQDWGS
;
A
#
# COMPACT_ATOMS: atom_id res chain seq x y z
N MET A 1 30.55 -17.94 10.42
CA MET A 1 30.24 -17.74 11.84
C MET A 1 28.80 -17.25 11.89
N GLU A 2 27.85 -18.16 11.97
CA GLU A 2 26.48 -17.80 12.30
C GLU A 2 26.39 -17.79 13.83
N ASN A 3 25.95 -16.69 14.41
CA ASN A 3 25.59 -16.61 15.83
C ASN A 3 24.17 -16.03 15.95
N GLU A 4 23.60 -15.95 17.15
CA GLU A 4 22.24 -15.44 17.34
C GLU A 4 22.02 -14.03 16.74
N SER A 5 23.05 -13.18 16.76
CA SER A 5 23.00 -11.78 16.35
C SER A 5 23.45 -11.50 14.92
N THR A 6 23.84 -12.50 14.12
CA THR A 6 24.33 -12.29 12.75
C THR A 6 23.95 -13.42 11.79
N PHE A 7 23.87 -13.10 10.51
CA PHE A 7 23.79 -14.08 9.42
C PHE A 7 24.45 -13.53 8.15
N VAL A 8 24.82 -14.40 7.22
CA VAL A 8 25.53 -14.04 5.99
C VAL A 8 24.66 -14.32 4.78
N ALA A 9 24.18 -13.27 4.12
CA ALA A 9 23.49 -13.35 2.84
C ALA A 9 24.50 -13.13 1.68
N PRO A 10 24.12 -13.38 0.41
CA PRO A 10 25.01 -13.19 -0.74
C PRO A 10 25.65 -11.79 -0.84
N GLU A 11 24.95 -10.77 -0.33
CA GLU A 11 25.42 -9.38 -0.32
C GLU A 11 26.30 -9.01 0.88
N GLY A 12 26.43 -9.88 1.88
CA GLY A 12 27.26 -9.66 3.06
C GLY A 12 26.56 -10.01 4.37
N VAL A 13 27.16 -9.52 5.46
CA VAL A 13 26.76 -9.84 6.83
C VAL A 13 25.66 -8.91 7.32
N TYR A 14 24.55 -9.51 7.73
CA TYR A 14 23.52 -8.84 8.53
C TYR A 14 23.84 -8.98 10.00
N SER A 15 23.61 -7.93 10.79
CA SER A 15 23.86 -7.93 12.22
C SER A 15 22.71 -7.28 12.98
N VAL A 16 22.28 -7.90 14.08
CA VAL A 16 21.30 -7.31 15.01
C VAL A 16 21.98 -6.15 15.72
N THR A 17 21.40 -4.95 15.62
CA THR A 17 21.88 -3.78 16.37
C THR A 17 20.91 -3.28 17.42
N GLU A 18 19.63 -3.63 17.27
CA GLU A 18 18.55 -3.19 18.16
C GLU A 18 17.59 -4.34 18.45
N GLU A 19 17.16 -4.38 19.71
CA GLU A 19 16.18 -5.31 20.22
C GLU A 19 15.16 -4.56 21.08
N HIS A 20 13.88 -4.79 20.84
CA HIS A 20 12.81 -4.30 21.68
C HIS A 20 12.14 -5.47 22.38
N LYS A 21 12.38 -5.59 23.69
CA LYS A 21 11.75 -6.57 24.59
C LYS A 21 10.58 -5.90 25.31
N PRO A 22 9.34 -6.35 25.11
CA PRO A 22 8.24 -5.83 25.93
C PRO A 22 8.49 -6.20 27.38
N SER A 23 8.18 -5.28 28.29
CA SER A 23 8.22 -5.52 29.72
C SER A 23 7.21 -6.60 30.07
N ILE A 24 7.68 -7.76 30.53
CA ILE A 24 6.86 -8.86 31.01
C ILE A 24 6.11 -8.38 32.25
N LEU A 25 4.89 -7.88 32.09
CA LEU A 25 3.97 -7.80 33.22
C LEU A 25 3.60 -9.24 33.57
N GLY A 26 3.85 -9.61 34.83
CA GLY A 26 3.93 -11.00 35.30
C GLY A 26 2.90 -11.95 34.71
N LEU A 27 3.40 -13.00 34.06
CA LEU A 27 2.65 -14.21 33.73
C LEU A 27 2.25 -14.92 35.03
N HIS A 28 1.17 -14.46 35.65
CA HIS A 28 0.38 -15.27 36.57
C HIS A 28 -1.03 -15.42 36.02
N ALA A 29 -1.21 -16.39 35.13
CA ALA A 29 -2.42 -17.18 35.00
C ALA A 29 -2.12 -18.39 34.11
N ALA A 30 -1.77 -19.50 34.74
CA ALA A 30 -1.98 -20.81 34.14
C ALA A 30 -3.51 -21.01 33.96
N ASN A 31 -3.92 -21.61 32.84
CA ASN A 31 -5.27 -22.13 32.54
C ASN A 31 -6.33 -21.20 31.92
N ALA A 32 -5.96 -20.14 31.20
CA ALA A 32 -6.85 -19.56 30.19
C ALA A 32 -6.13 -19.54 28.85
N SER A 33 -6.80 -19.95 27.77
CA SER A 33 -6.36 -19.71 26.39
C SER A 33 -6.25 -18.20 26.20
N LEU A 34 -5.07 -17.63 26.46
CA LEU A 34 -4.82 -16.21 26.27
C LEU A 34 -4.89 -15.93 24.77
N ASN A 35 -5.94 -15.24 24.32
CA ASN A 35 -6.08 -14.76 22.95
C ASN A 35 -5.01 -13.68 22.70
N PHE A 36 -3.80 -14.12 22.32
CA PHE A 36 -2.75 -13.25 21.84
C PHE A 36 -2.92 -13.03 20.34
N HIS A 37 -3.25 -11.81 19.96
CA HIS A 37 -3.17 -11.38 18.57
C HIS A 37 -1.70 -11.21 18.16
N PRO A 38 -1.33 -11.58 16.92
CA PRO A 38 0.04 -11.46 16.45
C PRO A 38 0.52 -10.01 16.49
N THR A 39 1.80 -9.81 16.83
CA THR A 39 2.44 -8.51 16.68
C THR A 39 2.60 -8.20 15.20
N ARG A 40 2.13 -7.01 14.82
CA ARG A 40 2.26 -6.40 13.49
C ARG A 40 3.17 -5.18 13.58
N LEU A 41 3.96 -4.97 12.53
CA LEU A 41 4.92 -3.89 12.37
C LEU A 41 4.42 -2.89 11.34
N THR A 42 4.49 -1.60 11.67
CA THR A 42 4.30 -0.52 10.70
C THR A 42 5.47 0.44 10.84
N THR A 43 6.15 0.70 9.72
CA THR A 43 7.31 1.60 9.69
C THR A 43 7.09 2.75 8.75
N VAL A 44 7.55 3.93 9.14
CA VAL A 44 7.54 5.12 8.28
C VAL A 44 8.84 5.89 8.42
N THR A 45 9.36 6.41 7.30
CA THR A 45 10.54 7.28 7.30
C THR A 45 10.11 8.70 7.02
N ILE A 46 10.46 9.62 7.92
CA ILE A 46 10.11 11.03 7.86
C ILE A 46 11.39 11.85 7.74
N LYS A 47 11.40 12.81 6.81
CA LYS A 47 12.49 13.76 6.65
C LYS A 47 12.21 15.03 7.45
N PHE A 48 12.93 15.21 8.54
CA PHE A 48 12.87 16.41 9.37
C PHE A 48 13.71 17.54 8.78
N PRO A 49 13.24 18.80 8.86
CA PRO A 49 14.00 19.96 8.39
C PRO A 49 15.28 20.11 9.22
N ALA A 50 16.37 20.53 8.57
CA ALA A 50 17.58 20.90 9.28
C ALA A 50 17.29 22.11 10.19
N SER A 51 17.78 22.08 11.44
CA SER A 51 17.69 23.28 12.28
C SER A 51 18.46 24.40 11.59
N LYS A 52 17.82 25.54 11.33
CA LYS A 52 18.58 26.75 10.95
C LYS A 52 19.58 27.01 12.07
N ALA A 53 20.87 26.97 11.76
CA ALA A 53 21.90 27.32 12.73
C ALA A 53 21.58 28.71 13.31
N PRO A 54 21.72 28.95 14.63
CA PRO A 54 21.45 30.26 15.22
C PRO A 54 22.37 31.36 14.70
N ASN A 55 23.43 31.02 13.96
CA ASN A 55 24.39 31.98 13.41
C ASN A 55 24.74 31.60 11.97
N SER A 56 24.08 32.24 11.01
CA SER A 56 24.69 32.55 9.72
C SER A 56 24.52 34.06 9.49
N PRO A 57 25.60 34.82 9.26
CA PRO A 57 25.52 36.27 9.26
C PRO A 57 24.77 36.74 8.02
N GLN A 58 23.64 37.43 8.23
CA GLN A 58 22.95 38.24 7.21
C GLN A 58 23.78 39.47 6.75
N VAL A 59 25.10 39.45 6.88
CA VAL A 59 25.96 40.63 6.64
C VAL A 59 26.43 40.71 5.17
N LEU A 60 26.28 39.66 4.35
CA LEU A 60 26.76 39.73 2.96
C LEU A 60 25.75 40.29 1.95
N SER A 61 24.48 40.50 2.30
CA SER A 61 23.49 41.13 1.40
C SER A 61 23.35 42.64 1.60
N GLN A 62 24.18 43.26 2.44
CA GLN A 62 24.09 44.68 2.80
C GLN A 62 25.32 45.50 2.38
N LEU A 63 26.28 44.91 1.65
CA LEU A 63 27.53 45.54 1.23
C LEU A 63 27.64 45.83 -0.28
N LEU A 64 26.60 45.54 -1.06
CA LEU A 64 26.57 45.79 -2.52
C LEU A 64 25.30 46.54 -2.94
N GLY A 65 25.31 47.87 -2.73
CA GLY A 65 24.47 48.88 -3.39
C GLY A 65 22.98 48.87 -3.01
N GLY A 66 22.31 49.99 -2.74
CA GLY A 66 22.61 51.39 -3.02
C GLY A 66 21.28 52.11 -3.26
N THR A 67 20.74 52.73 -2.20
CA THR A 67 20.00 54.01 -2.15
C THR A 67 18.72 54.28 -2.98
N ARG A 68 17.78 54.98 -2.29
CA ARG A 68 16.56 55.73 -2.72
C ARG A 68 15.27 54.91 -2.78
N GLU A 69 14.15 55.24 -2.14
CA GLU A 69 13.60 56.44 -1.46
C GLU A 69 12.43 55.96 -0.55
N LYS A 70 12.46 56.21 0.78
CA LYS A 70 11.51 57.05 1.57
C LYS A 70 10.29 57.58 0.80
N GLU A 71 9.08 57.76 1.31
CA GLU A 71 8.34 57.62 2.58
C GLU A 71 6.89 58.00 2.19
N TYR A 72 5.87 57.53 2.93
CA TYR A 72 4.74 58.30 3.49
C TYR A 72 3.39 57.55 3.56
N LYS A 73 3.03 57.27 4.81
CA LYS A 73 1.72 57.45 5.50
C LYS A 73 0.40 56.99 4.83
N LYS A 74 -0.11 55.88 5.37
CA LYS A 74 -1.28 55.78 6.30
C LYS A 74 -2.20 57.02 6.45
N GLU A 75 -3.47 56.93 6.01
CA GLU A 75 -4.68 57.43 6.69
C GLU A 75 -5.97 56.78 6.09
N LYS A 76 -6.76 56.05 6.90
CA LYS A 76 -8.17 56.32 7.31
C LYS A 76 -9.18 56.53 6.16
N SER A 77 -10.06 55.58 5.85
CA SER A 77 -11.36 55.24 6.48
C SER A 77 -12.50 56.25 6.26
N LEU A 78 -13.69 55.72 5.92
CA LEU A 78 -15.04 56.35 5.73
C LEU A 78 -15.30 56.75 4.25
N THR A 79 -16.43 56.48 3.58
CA THR A 79 -17.79 56.06 3.99
C THR A 79 -18.60 55.56 2.78
N LYS A 80 -19.70 54.88 3.11
CA LYS A 80 -20.80 54.25 2.35
C LYS A 80 -21.59 55.09 1.32
N GLU A 81 -22.28 54.32 0.43
CA GLU A 81 -23.59 54.54 -0.24
C GLU A 81 -23.63 55.59 -1.37
N ARG A 82 -24.37 55.46 -2.50
CA ARG A 82 -25.50 54.60 -2.95
C ARG A 82 -25.74 54.83 -4.48
N ASP A 83 -26.38 53.85 -5.14
CA ASP A 83 -27.28 53.92 -6.33
C ASP A 83 -26.72 54.56 -7.65
N ASP A 84 -27.03 54.17 -8.89
CA ASP A 84 -27.93 53.20 -9.49
C ASP A 84 -27.61 53.10 -11.02
N LEU A 85 -28.11 52.04 -11.67
CA LEU A 85 -28.55 51.95 -13.09
C LEU A 85 -27.58 51.75 -14.29
N THR A 86 -27.98 50.70 -15.04
CA THR A 86 -28.02 50.46 -16.51
C THR A 86 -26.81 49.92 -17.29
N GLY A 87 -27.10 48.93 -18.16
CA GLY A 87 -26.51 48.86 -19.50
C GLY A 87 -25.70 47.60 -19.85
N SER A 88 -26.39 46.55 -20.30
CA SER A 88 -25.85 45.51 -21.21
C SER A 88 -25.32 46.11 -22.52
N VAL A 89 -24.27 45.53 -23.14
CA VAL A 89 -24.26 44.95 -24.51
C VAL A 89 -22.86 44.43 -24.91
N SER A 90 -22.87 43.48 -25.85
CA SER A 90 -21.82 42.66 -26.46
C SER A 90 -21.44 43.18 -27.87
N SER A 91 -20.19 42.96 -28.33
CA SER A 91 -19.73 42.68 -29.73
C SER A 91 -18.21 42.91 -29.82
N SER A 92 -17.35 41.93 -30.12
CA SER A 92 -16.95 41.34 -31.43
C SER A 92 -16.40 42.34 -32.45
N ASP A 93 -15.13 42.18 -32.87
CA ASP A 93 -14.60 42.70 -34.14
C ASP A 93 -13.32 41.98 -34.61
N THR A 94 -13.36 41.54 -35.87
CA THR A 94 -12.32 41.22 -36.89
C THR A 94 -13.04 41.39 -38.25
N PRO A 95 -12.43 41.53 -39.46
CA PRO A 95 -11.07 41.14 -39.90
C PRO A 95 -10.45 42.12 -40.93
N ASP A 96 -9.36 41.74 -41.64
CA ASP A 96 -9.13 42.07 -43.06
C ASP A 96 -7.95 41.27 -43.67
N ASP A 97 -8.14 40.79 -44.90
CA ASP A 97 -7.20 40.10 -45.83
C ASP A 97 -7.13 40.89 -47.15
N PRO A 98 -6.08 40.72 -47.98
CA PRO A 98 -6.24 40.87 -49.44
C PRO A 98 -5.52 39.79 -50.31
N PRO A 99 -5.79 39.76 -51.64
CA PRO A 99 -6.00 38.50 -52.41
C PRO A 99 -5.12 38.33 -53.68
N GLY A 100 -5.27 37.21 -54.40
CA GLY A 100 -4.83 37.07 -55.81
C GLY A 100 -4.84 35.63 -56.39
N SER A 101 -5.68 35.41 -57.41
CA SER A 101 -6.10 34.17 -58.11
C SER A 101 -5.29 33.88 -59.42
N PRO A 102 -5.69 33.04 -60.44
CA PRO A 102 -6.74 32.00 -60.59
C PRO A 102 -6.32 30.66 -61.32
N ASP A 103 -7.33 29.81 -61.55
CA ASP A 103 -7.52 28.44 -62.12
C ASP A 103 -6.94 28.12 -63.54
N VAL A 104 -6.87 26.88 -64.11
CA VAL A 104 -7.89 25.85 -64.53
C VAL A 104 -7.10 24.65 -65.21
N PRO A 105 -7.63 23.48 -65.69
CA PRO A 105 -8.48 22.37 -65.18
C PRO A 105 -7.85 20.93 -65.22
N VAL A 106 -8.61 19.96 -64.68
CA VAL A 106 -8.49 18.48 -64.63
C VAL A 106 -8.65 17.78 -66.01
N PRO A 107 -8.31 16.47 -66.22
CA PRO A 107 -9.16 15.32 -65.81
C PRO A 107 -8.41 14.02 -65.36
N SER A 108 -8.81 13.41 -64.24
CA SER A 108 -9.54 12.13 -64.09
C SER A 108 -8.76 10.80 -64.27
N SER A 109 -8.56 10.08 -63.16
CA SER A 109 -8.88 8.64 -63.07
C SER A 109 -8.94 8.20 -61.60
N THR A 110 -10.04 7.54 -61.29
CA THR A 110 -10.54 6.97 -60.04
C THR A 110 -9.67 5.83 -59.47
N ASP A 111 -9.44 5.84 -58.16
CA ASP A 111 -9.58 4.66 -57.29
C ASP A 111 -9.73 5.10 -55.82
N THR A 112 -10.93 4.90 -55.29
CA THR A 112 -11.36 5.29 -53.94
C THR A 112 -10.82 4.34 -52.88
N ALA A 113 -9.90 4.83 -52.04
CA ALA A 113 -9.59 4.24 -50.74
C ALA A 113 -10.65 4.70 -49.71
N ILE A 114 -11.31 3.76 -49.05
CA ILE A 114 -12.23 4.02 -47.94
C ILE A 114 -11.40 4.32 -46.69
N THR A 115 -11.36 5.59 -46.31
CA THR A 115 -10.83 6.09 -45.04
C THR A 115 -11.86 5.82 -43.94
N MET A 116 -11.65 4.80 -43.12
CA MET A 116 -12.44 4.57 -41.90
C MET A 116 -12.00 5.59 -40.83
N GLY A 117 -12.94 6.45 -40.43
CA GLY A 117 -12.74 7.47 -39.42
C GLY A 117 -12.40 6.89 -38.04
N THR A 118 -11.42 7.50 -37.39
CA THR A 118 -11.14 7.35 -35.97
C THR A 118 -12.32 7.88 -35.15
N PRO A 119 -12.99 7.08 -34.31
CA PRO A 119 -13.95 7.62 -33.36
C PRO A 119 -13.17 8.33 -32.25
N ASN A 120 -13.35 9.64 -32.17
CA ASN A 120 -12.91 10.47 -31.06
C ASN A 120 -13.78 10.11 -29.85
N LEU A 121 -13.33 9.15 -29.03
CA LEU A 121 -13.94 8.88 -27.73
C LEU A 121 -13.47 9.96 -26.77
N SER A 122 -14.37 10.89 -26.44
CA SER A 122 -14.24 11.79 -25.31
C SER A 122 -13.94 10.98 -24.05
N HIS A 123 -12.83 11.28 -23.38
CA HIS A 123 -12.53 10.79 -22.04
C HIS A 123 -13.66 11.19 -21.09
N GLU A 124 -14.58 10.26 -20.80
CA GLU A 124 -15.39 10.33 -19.59
C GLU A 124 -14.44 10.11 -18.40
N GLN A 125 -14.09 11.19 -17.69
CA GLN A 125 -13.62 11.08 -16.32
C GLN A 125 -14.81 10.62 -15.46
N SER A 126 -15.01 9.30 -15.39
CA SER A 126 -15.94 8.72 -14.43
C SER A 126 -15.48 9.08 -13.01
N ASN A 127 -16.35 9.68 -12.20
CA ASN A 127 -16.15 9.82 -10.75
C ASN A 127 -16.08 8.41 -10.13
N THR A 128 -14.89 7.82 -10.04
CA THR A 128 -14.66 6.53 -9.38
C THR A 128 -14.56 6.70 -7.86
N ILE A 129 -14.79 5.63 -7.08
CA ILE A 129 -14.71 5.63 -5.61
C ILE A 129 -13.36 6.13 -5.07
N PHE A 130 -12.29 5.97 -5.84
CA PHE A 130 -10.93 6.44 -5.52
C PHE A 130 -10.46 7.65 -6.35
N SER A 131 -11.32 8.22 -7.21
CA SER A 131 -10.97 9.41 -7.98
C SER A 131 -10.94 10.66 -7.08
N HIS A 132 -9.79 11.32 -7.05
CA HIS A 132 -9.68 12.67 -6.51
C HIS A 132 -10.12 13.67 -7.58
N ASN A 133 -11.13 14.50 -7.28
CA ASN A 133 -11.44 15.67 -8.09
C ASN A 133 -10.46 16.80 -7.70
N PRO A 134 -9.47 17.17 -8.54
CA PRO A 134 -8.51 18.23 -8.21
C PRO A 134 -9.14 19.63 -8.24
N ALA A 135 -10.37 19.76 -8.75
CA ALA A 135 -11.03 21.06 -8.98
C ALA A 135 -11.64 21.70 -7.72
N ALA A 136 -11.57 21.06 -6.55
CA ALA A 136 -12.04 21.65 -5.29
C ALA A 136 -10.96 22.48 -4.55
N VAL A 137 -9.94 23.00 -5.26
CA VAL A 137 -8.98 23.99 -4.71
C VAL A 137 -9.62 25.39 -4.72
N GLY A 138 -10.74 25.51 -4.01
CA GLY A 138 -11.36 26.76 -3.62
C GLY A 138 -11.16 26.96 -2.12
N LYS A 139 -10.14 27.77 -1.76
CA LYS A 139 -9.64 28.05 -0.39
C LYS A 139 -8.89 26.87 0.25
N LYS A 140 -7.68 27.13 0.78
CA LYS A 140 -6.91 26.21 1.63
C LYS A 140 -7.76 25.85 2.87
N LYS A 141 -8.60 24.83 2.76
CA LYS A 141 -9.30 24.25 3.91
C LYS A 141 -8.22 23.59 4.76
N SER A 142 -8.08 23.99 6.01
CA SER A 142 -7.12 23.36 6.93
C SER A 142 -7.43 21.86 7.00
N VAL A 143 -6.43 21.02 6.76
CA VAL A 143 -6.61 19.56 6.74
C VAL A 143 -7.10 19.11 8.12
N ALA A 144 -8.23 18.39 8.18
CA ALA A 144 -8.86 18.04 9.45
C ALA A 144 -7.89 17.24 10.34
N ARG A 145 -7.93 17.47 11.65
CA ARG A 145 -7.18 16.69 12.65
C ARG A 145 -8.19 15.93 13.53
N PRO A 146 -7.77 14.81 14.15
CA PRO A 146 -8.63 14.13 15.10
C PRO A 146 -9.07 15.07 16.24
N LYS A 147 -10.34 14.93 16.65
CA LYS A 147 -11.03 15.91 17.51
C LYS A 147 -10.60 15.82 18.98
N HIS A 148 -10.27 14.63 19.49
CA HIS A 148 -10.05 14.41 20.92
C HIS A 148 -8.56 14.40 21.28
N ASN A 149 -8.19 14.94 22.43
CA ASN A 149 -6.83 14.89 22.96
C ASN A 149 -6.67 13.67 23.89
N MET A 150 -5.65 12.86 23.66
CA MET A 150 -5.36 11.66 24.46
C MET A 150 -5.04 11.99 25.93
N ARG A 151 -4.45 13.16 26.21
CA ARG A 151 -3.99 13.52 27.56
C ARG A 151 -5.12 13.97 28.48
N THR A 152 -6.21 14.46 27.91
CA THR A 152 -7.37 15.00 28.65
C THR A 152 -8.61 14.14 28.48
N THR A 153 -8.49 12.96 27.86
CA THR A 153 -9.65 12.12 27.57
C THR A 153 -10.14 11.41 28.83
N SER A 154 -11.46 11.31 28.98
CA SER A 154 -12.13 10.43 29.94
C SER A 154 -12.52 9.08 29.31
N SER A 155 -12.00 8.78 28.12
CA SER A 155 -12.30 7.54 27.39
C SER A 155 -11.92 6.31 28.21
N THR A 156 -12.86 5.39 28.38
CA THR A 156 -12.61 4.06 28.96
C THR A 156 -11.89 3.12 27.99
N PHE A 157 -11.76 3.52 26.72
CA PHE A 157 -11.12 2.72 25.67
C PHE A 157 -9.59 2.85 25.69
N ILE A 158 -9.09 4.05 25.99
CA ILE A 158 -7.66 4.33 26.16
C ILE A 158 -7.43 4.36 27.67
N THR A 159 -6.84 3.31 28.23
CA THR A 159 -6.74 3.14 29.67
C THR A 159 -5.52 3.85 30.26
N ARG A 160 -4.44 4.01 29.47
CA ARG A 160 -3.23 4.71 29.89
C ARG A 160 -2.42 5.18 28.69
N LEU A 161 -1.78 6.34 28.82
CA LEU A 161 -0.77 6.85 27.88
C LEU A 161 0.52 7.16 28.66
N GLN A 162 1.65 6.63 28.19
CA GLN A 162 2.97 6.91 28.73
C GLN A 162 3.88 7.40 27.60
N ASN A 163 4.22 8.69 27.62
CA ASN A 163 5.19 9.27 26.69
C ASN A 163 6.55 9.38 27.38
N ILE A 164 7.62 9.40 26.58
CA ILE A 164 8.92 9.84 27.06
C ILE A 164 8.87 11.31 27.52
N ASP A 165 9.71 11.66 28.48
CA ASP A 165 9.85 13.03 28.96
C ASP A 165 10.20 13.99 27.83
N ASN A 166 9.54 15.14 27.81
CA ASN A 166 9.74 16.18 26.81
C ASN A 166 9.60 15.70 25.34
N LEU A 167 8.71 14.73 25.05
CA LEU A 167 8.47 14.20 23.68
C LEU A 167 8.45 15.28 22.59
N ASN A 168 7.75 16.40 22.79
CA ASN A 168 7.70 17.49 21.82
C ASN A 168 9.09 18.09 21.52
N LYS A 169 9.95 18.27 22.53
CA LYS A 169 11.32 18.75 22.34
C LYS A 169 12.17 17.69 21.62
N VAL A 170 11.97 16.41 21.94
CA VAL A 170 12.64 15.30 21.25
C VAL A 170 12.32 15.30 19.76
N LEU A 171 11.04 15.48 19.40
CA LEU A 171 10.60 15.56 18.00
C LEU A 171 11.11 16.83 17.30
N GLN A 172 11.09 17.99 17.97
CA GLN A 172 11.61 19.25 17.42
C GLN A 172 13.13 19.25 17.20
N ALA A 173 13.86 18.43 17.96
CA ALA A 173 15.31 18.28 17.82
C ALA A 173 15.71 17.33 16.68
N LYS A 174 14.77 16.61 16.07
CA LYS A 174 15.04 15.69 14.95
C LYS A 174 15.50 16.45 13.72
N GLN A 175 16.46 15.86 13.00
CA GLN A 175 17.00 16.40 11.75
C GLN A 175 17.26 15.24 10.78
N GLY A 176 17.09 15.49 9.49
CA GLY A 176 17.33 14.48 8.46
C GLY A 176 16.28 13.37 8.47
N GLU A 177 16.63 12.21 7.92
CA GLU A 177 15.73 11.07 7.84
C GLU A 177 15.67 10.33 9.18
N THR A 178 14.47 10.11 9.68
CA THR A 178 14.19 9.33 10.88
C THR A 178 13.14 8.29 10.54
N THR A 179 13.43 7.03 10.87
CA THR A 179 12.47 5.94 10.70
C THR A 179 11.80 5.66 12.03
N PHE A 180 10.47 5.81 12.07
CA PHE A 180 9.65 5.38 13.20
C PHE A 180 9.11 3.98 12.99
N LEU A 181 8.97 3.26 14.09
CA LEU A 181 8.36 1.95 14.16
C LEU A 181 7.17 2.02 15.12
N PHE A 182 6.04 1.48 14.67
CA PHE A 182 4.82 1.26 15.45
C PHE A 182 4.50 -0.22 15.48
N TYR A 183 4.19 -0.75 16.66
CA TYR A 183 3.81 -2.16 16.80
C TYR A 183 2.88 -2.40 17.98
N ASN A 184 2.04 -3.42 17.84
CA ASN A 184 1.15 -3.89 18.90
C ASN A 184 1.78 -5.07 19.67
N SER A 185 1.50 -5.12 20.97
CA SER A 185 1.86 -6.24 21.83
C SER A 185 0.81 -6.37 22.92
N SER A 186 0.02 -7.44 22.89
CA SER A 186 -1.17 -7.58 23.75
C SER A 186 -2.08 -6.34 23.60
N LYS A 187 -2.57 -5.76 24.69
CA LYS A 187 -3.39 -4.52 24.68
C LYS A 187 -2.57 -3.23 24.63
N THR A 188 -1.29 -3.32 24.26
CA THR A 188 -0.38 -2.18 24.22
C THR A 188 0.00 -1.87 22.78
N PHE A 189 0.11 -0.58 22.47
CA PHE A 189 0.61 -0.07 21.21
C PHE A 189 1.82 0.81 21.48
N ILE A 190 2.92 0.56 20.76
CA ILE A 190 4.23 1.08 21.07
C ILE A 190 4.73 1.88 19.87
N TRP A 191 5.24 3.08 20.14
CA TRP A 191 5.90 3.94 19.16
C TRP A 191 7.36 4.13 19.55
N THR A 192 8.27 3.78 18.64
CA THR A 192 9.72 3.88 18.82
C THR A 192 10.41 4.37 17.54
N GLU A 193 11.71 4.60 17.63
CA GLU A 193 12.59 4.99 16.53
C GLU A 193 13.55 3.86 16.20
N VAL A 194 13.72 3.56 14.91
CA VAL A 194 14.63 2.54 14.40
C VAL A 194 15.99 3.16 14.11
N GLY A 195 17.07 2.43 14.40
CA GLY A 195 18.44 2.86 14.10
C GLY A 195 19.07 3.71 15.21
N THR A 196 18.46 3.78 16.39
CA THR A 196 19.03 4.41 17.58
C THR A 196 19.21 3.39 18.70
N LYS A 197 20.38 3.40 19.37
CA LYS A 197 20.63 2.56 20.57
C LYS A 197 19.42 2.64 21.51
N PRO A 198 18.98 1.53 22.14
CA PRO A 198 17.68 1.43 22.79
C PRO A 198 17.50 2.57 23.80
N LYS A 199 16.71 3.55 23.40
CA LYS A 199 16.06 4.51 24.28
C LYS A 199 14.69 3.96 24.60
N GLU A 200 14.12 4.39 25.73
CA GLU A 200 12.71 4.11 25.99
C GLU A 200 11.85 4.51 24.77
N PRO A 201 10.79 3.75 24.45
CA PRO A 201 9.92 4.10 23.35
C PRO A 201 9.32 5.49 23.56
N LEU A 202 9.10 6.19 22.46
CA LEU A 202 8.57 7.54 22.43
C LEU A 202 7.18 7.61 23.10
N ALA A 203 6.36 6.58 22.88
CA ALA A 203 5.09 6.40 23.57
C ALA A 203 4.70 4.93 23.73
N ARG A 204 3.96 4.64 24.80
CA ARG A 204 3.19 3.42 25.03
C ARG A 204 1.75 3.79 25.32
N ILE A 205 0.83 3.16 24.58
CA ILE A 205 -0.61 3.38 24.71
C ILE A 205 -1.24 2.07 25.12
N TYR A 206 -2.04 2.10 26.18
CA TYR A 206 -2.76 0.94 26.68
C TYR A 206 -4.24 1.10 26.35
N PHE A 207 -4.84 0.02 25.86
CA PHE A 207 -6.24 -0.03 25.46
C PHE A 207 -7.02 -1.02 26.32
N SER A 208 -8.35 -0.90 26.31
CA SER A 208 -9.23 -1.90 26.92
C SER A 208 -9.46 -3.12 26.01
N ALA A 209 -9.32 -2.94 24.69
CA ALA A 209 -9.37 -3.98 23.65
C ALA A 209 -8.00 -4.24 23.03
N PHE A 210 -7.84 -5.36 22.32
CA PHE A 210 -6.58 -5.71 21.66
C PHE A 210 -6.48 -4.99 20.30
N PRO A 211 -5.45 -4.17 20.06
CA PRO A 211 -5.11 -3.74 18.71
C PRO A 211 -4.62 -4.96 17.90
N THR A 212 -5.17 -5.13 16.70
CA THR A 212 -4.94 -6.31 15.84
C THR A 212 -4.20 -5.98 14.55
N CYS A 213 -4.37 -4.75 14.06
CA CYS A 213 -3.78 -4.26 12.82
C CYS A 213 -3.73 -2.74 12.84
N HIS A 214 -2.85 -2.15 12.04
CA HIS A 214 -2.64 -0.71 11.98
C HIS A 214 -1.89 -0.34 10.70
N ASP A 215 -2.15 0.87 10.21
CA ASP A 215 -1.47 1.40 9.03
C ASP A 215 -1.38 2.93 9.05
N VAL A 216 -0.31 3.46 8.47
CA VAL A 216 -0.01 4.90 8.42
C VAL A 216 -0.28 5.45 7.03
N ASN A 217 -0.95 6.58 6.97
CA ASN A 217 -1.22 7.26 5.71
C ASN A 217 0.06 7.93 5.18
N LEU A 218 0.66 7.34 4.15
CA LEU A 218 1.86 7.90 3.51
C LEU A 218 1.56 9.19 2.72
N ALA A 219 0.32 9.42 2.28
CA ALA A 219 -0.07 10.61 1.52
C ALA A 219 -0.17 11.87 2.39
N THR A 220 -0.40 11.73 3.70
CA THR A 220 -0.46 12.87 4.66
C THR A 220 0.75 12.93 5.59
N LEU A 221 1.73 12.05 5.39
CA LEU A 221 2.90 11.92 6.25
C LEU A 221 3.82 13.14 6.19
N SER A 222 4.11 13.72 7.36
CA SER A 222 5.03 14.85 7.49
C SER A 222 5.69 14.90 8.87
N ALA A 223 6.66 15.80 9.06
CA ALA A 223 7.30 16.03 10.35
C ALA A 223 6.36 16.57 11.45
N ASP A 224 5.18 17.07 11.08
CA ASP A 224 4.18 17.66 11.98
C ASP A 224 2.86 16.87 12.06
N ARG A 225 2.74 15.78 11.29
CA ARG A 225 1.54 14.96 11.19
C ARG A 225 1.83 13.52 10.77
N ILE A 226 1.23 12.58 11.50
CA ILE A 226 1.15 11.17 11.12
C ILE A 226 -0.32 10.77 11.27
N ASP A 227 -1.05 10.55 10.17
CA ASP A 227 -2.39 9.94 10.28
C ASP A 227 -2.25 8.42 10.29
N MET A 228 -2.75 7.77 11.34
CA MET A 228 -2.76 6.32 11.45
C MET A 228 -4.15 5.82 11.79
N ILE A 229 -4.52 4.65 11.24
CA ILE A 229 -5.68 3.89 11.73
C ILE A 229 -5.16 2.69 12.51
N ILE A 230 -5.77 2.42 13.67
CA ILE A 230 -5.58 1.19 14.43
C ILE A 230 -6.92 0.46 14.49
N GLY A 231 -6.93 -0.80 14.05
CA GLY A 231 -8.06 -1.71 14.14
C GLY A 231 -7.96 -2.61 15.37
N PHE A 232 -9.13 -3.00 15.90
CA PHE A 232 -9.22 -3.71 17.17
C PHE A 232 -9.98 -5.03 17.05
N SER A 233 -9.77 -5.89 18.06
CA SER A 233 -10.45 -7.17 18.20
C SER A 233 -11.97 -7.06 18.43
N THR A 234 -12.50 -5.85 18.59
CA THR A 234 -13.93 -5.57 18.74
C THR A 234 -14.57 -5.05 17.44
N GLY A 235 -13.78 -4.89 16.37
CA GLY A 235 -14.18 -4.18 15.15
C GLY A 235 -14.04 -2.66 15.23
N ASP A 236 -13.82 -2.10 16.45
CA ASP A 236 -13.58 -0.66 16.64
C ASP A 236 -12.36 -0.19 15.84
N LEU A 237 -12.38 1.10 15.46
CA LEU A 237 -11.27 1.77 14.78
C LEU A 237 -10.86 3.05 15.53
N LEU A 238 -9.56 3.34 15.53
CA LEU A 238 -8.98 4.55 16.09
C LEU A 238 -8.18 5.30 15.01
N TRP A 239 -8.64 6.49 14.62
CA TRP A 239 -7.83 7.43 13.86
C TRP A 239 -6.94 8.21 14.83
N PHE A 240 -5.63 8.05 14.73
CA PHE A 240 -4.66 8.57 15.69
C PHE A 240 -3.57 9.40 15.02
N ASP A 241 -3.26 10.55 15.63
CA ASP A 241 -2.09 11.37 15.34
C ASP A 241 -1.15 11.38 16.56
N PRO A 242 -0.05 10.60 16.55
CA PRO A 242 0.88 10.52 17.66
C PRO A 242 1.63 11.83 17.92
N ILE A 243 1.90 12.64 16.89
CA ILE A 243 2.66 13.89 17.02
C ILE A 243 1.86 14.91 17.84
N SER A 244 0.56 15.06 17.56
CA SER A 244 -0.30 15.94 18.35
C SER A 244 -1.00 15.25 19.51
N SER A 245 -0.77 13.95 19.71
CA SER A 245 -1.45 13.10 20.70
C SER A 245 -2.97 13.25 20.63
N ARG A 246 -3.53 13.25 19.41
CA ARG A 246 -4.96 13.40 19.17
C ARG A 246 -5.55 12.18 18.49
N TYR A 247 -6.81 11.87 18.78
CA TYR A 247 -7.51 10.74 18.20
C TYR A 247 -8.99 11.01 17.88
N GLY A 248 -9.55 10.16 17.02
CA GLY A 248 -10.95 10.04 16.68
C GLY A 248 -11.33 8.55 16.69
N ARG A 249 -12.59 8.24 16.96
CA ARG A 249 -13.10 6.87 16.89
C ARG A 249 -14.02 6.74 15.69
N LEU A 250 -13.85 5.63 14.96
CA LEU A 250 -14.69 5.19 13.85
C LEU A 250 -15.18 3.78 14.16
N ASN A 251 -16.25 3.35 13.51
CA ASN A 251 -16.95 2.09 13.78
C ASN A 251 -17.19 1.85 15.29
N LYS A 252 -17.59 2.91 16.01
CA LYS A 252 -17.65 2.86 17.48
C LYS A 252 -18.65 1.79 17.94
N GLN A 253 -18.20 0.88 18.80
CA GLN A 253 -18.98 -0.25 19.34
C GLN A 253 -19.50 -1.18 18.23
N GLY A 254 -18.76 -1.29 17.12
CA GLY A 254 -19.10 -2.19 16.02
C GLY A 254 -20.37 -1.79 15.26
N ARG A 255 -20.68 -0.48 15.20
CA ARG A 255 -21.91 0.04 14.55
C ARG A 255 -22.05 -0.33 13.07
N ILE A 256 -20.92 -0.48 12.38
CA ILE A 256 -20.85 -0.85 10.96
C ILE A 256 -20.50 -2.34 10.85
N CYS A 257 -19.47 -2.78 11.57
CA CYS A 257 -19.08 -4.19 11.67
C CYS A 257 -18.57 -4.48 13.09
N ASN A 258 -19.11 -5.49 13.76
CA ASN A 258 -18.71 -5.91 15.10
C ASN A 258 -17.71 -7.09 15.11
N SER A 259 -17.28 -7.54 13.92
CA SER A 259 -16.30 -8.59 13.76
C SER A 259 -14.86 -8.04 13.93
N PRO A 260 -13.93 -8.80 14.54
CA PRO A 260 -12.55 -8.35 14.75
C PRO A 260 -11.87 -7.90 13.45
N CYS A 261 -11.18 -6.75 13.50
CA CYS A 261 -10.37 -6.28 12.38
C CYS A 261 -9.18 -7.22 12.18
N THR A 262 -8.88 -7.57 10.93
CA THR A 262 -7.75 -8.44 10.57
C THR A 262 -6.64 -7.69 9.88
N ALA A 263 -6.98 -6.71 9.04
CA ALA A 263 -6.04 -5.81 8.39
C ALA A 263 -6.66 -4.44 8.16
N VAL A 264 -5.79 -3.42 8.10
CA VAL A 264 -6.14 -2.05 7.71
C VAL A 264 -5.11 -1.58 6.72
N ARG A 265 -5.54 -0.95 5.62
CA ARG A 265 -4.63 -0.29 4.66
C ARG A 265 -5.21 1.01 4.14
N TRP A 266 -4.42 2.07 4.16
CA TRP A 266 -4.77 3.30 3.45
C TRP A 266 -4.80 3.05 1.95
N VAL A 267 -5.76 3.66 1.26
CA VAL A 267 -5.75 3.69 -0.20
C VAL A 267 -4.53 4.51 -0.63
N PRO A 268 -3.57 3.95 -1.39
CA PRO A 268 -2.35 4.67 -1.71
C PRO A 268 -2.66 5.99 -2.44
N SER A 269 -1.91 7.05 -2.07
CA SER A 269 -2.13 8.44 -2.51
C SER A 269 -3.43 9.11 -2.02
N SER A 270 -4.34 8.39 -1.34
CA SER A 270 -5.53 9.01 -0.77
C SER A 270 -5.22 9.62 0.61
N PRO A 271 -5.57 10.89 0.84
CA PRO A 271 -5.46 11.48 2.17
C PRO A 271 -6.55 10.99 3.12
N ASN A 272 -7.66 10.39 2.63
CA ASN A 272 -8.85 10.17 3.43
C ASN A 272 -9.34 8.72 3.46
N LEU A 273 -9.20 7.99 2.35
CA LEU A 273 -9.80 6.67 2.20
C LEU A 273 -8.88 5.57 2.70
N PHE A 274 -9.47 4.59 3.39
CA PHE A 274 -8.78 3.38 3.84
C PHE A 274 -9.75 2.20 3.87
N LEU A 275 -9.22 1.00 3.78
CA LEU A 275 -9.97 -0.26 3.84
C LEU A 275 -9.66 -0.99 5.14
N VAL A 276 -10.64 -1.76 5.61
CA VAL A 276 -10.52 -2.64 6.79
C VAL A 276 -11.12 -3.99 6.45
N SER A 277 -10.38 -5.07 6.71
CA SER A 277 -10.89 -6.44 6.60
C SER A 277 -11.25 -7.01 7.97
N HIS A 278 -12.17 -7.97 7.98
CA HIS A 278 -12.72 -8.55 9.20
C HIS A 278 -12.80 -10.08 9.17
N LEU A 279 -12.86 -10.70 10.36
CA LEU A 279 -13.01 -12.16 10.50
C LEU A 279 -14.36 -12.70 10.01
N ASP A 280 -15.34 -11.85 9.72
CA ASP A 280 -16.63 -12.28 9.15
C ASP A 280 -16.60 -12.42 7.62
N GLY A 281 -15.43 -12.22 7.00
CA GLY A 281 -15.25 -12.37 5.56
C GLY A 281 -15.47 -11.08 4.76
N THR A 282 -15.56 -9.93 5.43
CA THR A 282 -15.84 -8.63 4.79
C THR A 282 -14.58 -7.76 4.65
N ILE A 283 -14.62 -6.86 3.67
CA ILE A 283 -13.72 -5.72 3.52
C ILE A 283 -14.58 -4.45 3.39
N THR A 284 -14.36 -3.47 4.25
CA THR A 284 -15.15 -2.23 4.30
C THR A 284 -14.28 -1.02 3.96
N VAL A 285 -14.78 -0.15 3.09
CA VAL A 285 -14.14 1.12 2.71
C VAL A 285 -14.65 2.22 3.63
N TYR A 286 -13.71 2.97 4.21
CA TYR A 286 -13.98 4.10 5.10
C TYR A 286 -13.36 5.39 4.56
N ASP A 287 -13.97 6.51 4.93
CA ASP A 287 -13.41 7.85 4.82
C ASP A 287 -13.18 8.38 6.25
N LYS A 288 -11.93 8.75 6.57
CA LYS A 288 -11.55 9.17 7.93
C LYS A 288 -12.31 10.39 8.44
N GLU A 289 -12.84 11.22 7.54
CA GLU A 289 -13.54 12.46 7.90
C GLU A 289 -15.07 12.29 8.02
N ARG A 290 -15.63 11.17 7.55
CA ARG A 290 -17.06 10.89 7.60
C ARG A 290 -17.47 10.30 8.95
N GLU A 291 -18.68 10.63 9.39
CA GLU A 291 -19.28 10.02 10.58
C GLU A 291 -19.91 8.66 10.25
N ASP A 292 -19.97 7.76 11.22
CA ASP A 292 -20.59 6.44 11.05
C ASP A 292 -22.11 6.55 10.88
N GLY A 293 -22.62 6.06 9.75
CA GLY A 293 -24.04 5.89 9.51
C GLY A 293 -24.60 4.62 10.15
N ALA A 294 -25.93 4.58 10.28
CA ALA A 294 -26.61 3.31 10.54
C ALA A 294 -26.62 2.51 9.24
N PHE A 295 -26.01 1.33 9.25
CA PHE A 295 -25.82 0.49 8.08
C PHE A 295 -26.14 -0.95 8.43
N THR A 296 -26.88 -1.64 7.55
CA THR A 296 -27.11 -3.08 7.63
C THR A 296 -26.71 -3.66 6.28
N PRO A 297 -25.70 -4.54 6.20
CA PRO A 297 -25.34 -5.17 4.95
C PRO A 297 -26.48 -6.08 4.47
N HIS A 298 -26.73 -6.08 3.17
CA HIS A 298 -27.69 -6.99 2.54
C HIS A 298 -26.92 -8.04 1.75
N GLU A 299 -26.90 -9.28 2.24
CA GLU A 299 -26.55 -10.42 1.39
C GLU A 299 -27.77 -10.70 0.50
N PRO A 300 -27.61 -10.76 -0.83
CA PRO A 300 -28.72 -11.15 -1.68
C PRO A 300 -29.16 -12.56 -1.27
N THR A 301 -30.44 -12.71 -0.92
CA THR A 301 -31.03 -14.03 -0.73
C THR A 301 -30.79 -14.81 -2.01
N SER A 302 -30.01 -15.88 -1.96
CA SER A 302 -29.93 -16.84 -3.06
C SER A 302 -31.36 -17.14 -3.51
N PRO A 303 -31.69 -17.03 -4.81
CA PRO A 303 -33.01 -17.48 -5.24
C PRO A 303 -33.07 -18.97 -4.88
N LEU A 304 -33.94 -19.31 -3.93
CA LEU A 304 -34.40 -20.67 -3.75
C LEU A 304 -35.06 -21.02 -5.08
N ASP A 305 -34.35 -21.77 -5.93
CA ASP A 305 -34.94 -22.31 -7.13
C ASP A 305 -36.13 -23.17 -6.71
N PRO A 306 -37.39 -22.80 -7.03
CA PRO A 306 -38.57 -23.51 -6.55
C PRO A 306 -38.65 -24.95 -7.10
N SER A 307 -37.75 -25.32 -8.01
CA SER A 307 -37.63 -26.65 -8.60
C SER A 307 -36.71 -27.61 -7.82
N THR A 308 -36.01 -27.14 -6.79
CA THR A 308 -35.11 -28.00 -5.99
C THR A 308 -35.80 -28.52 -4.74
N ASN A 309 -36.00 -29.84 -4.70
CA ASN A 309 -36.55 -30.57 -3.57
C ASN A 309 -35.70 -30.30 -2.31
N PRO A 310 -36.28 -29.84 -1.19
CA PRO A 310 -35.53 -29.41 -0.01
C PRO A 310 -34.73 -30.53 0.71
N ASP A 311 -34.92 -31.78 0.30
CA ASP A 311 -34.32 -32.96 0.94
C ASP A 311 -33.12 -33.58 0.18
N THR A 312 -32.57 -32.94 -0.85
CA THR A 312 -31.50 -33.55 -1.68
C THR A 312 -30.19 -32.79 -1.83
N HIS A 313 -30.00 -31.63 -1.17
CA HIS A 313 -28.71 -30.96 -1.12
C HIS A 313 -28.35 -30.60 0.34
N PRO A 314 -27.15 -30.96 0.84
CA PRO A 314 -26.66 -30.39 2.09
C PRO A 314 -26.64 -28.86 1.97
N PRO A 315 -26.82 -28.11 3.08
CA PRO A 315 -26.89 -26.65 3.04
C PRO A 315 -25.71 -26.08 2.23
N GLY A 316 -26.05 -25.37 1.15
CA GLY A 316 -25.21 -25.14 -0.03
C GLY A 316 -23.76 -24.73 0.28
N GLU A 317 -22.82 -25.53 -0.21
CA GLU A 317 -21.39 -25.23 -0.19
C GLU A 317 -21.12 -23.87 -0.84
N TRP A 318 -20.28 -23.05 -0.22
CA TRP A 318 -19.85 -21.76 -0.77
C TRP A 318 -19.08 -21.99 -2.06
N ASN A 319 -19.55 -21.41 -3.17
CA ASN A 319 -18.79 -21.42 -4.40
C ASN A 319 -17.72 -20.32 -4.33
N PRO A 320 -16.42 -20.64 -4.42
CA PRO A 320 -15.35 -19.63 -4.39
C PRO A 320 -15.41 -18.59 -5.52
N LEU A 321 -16.20 -18.88 -6.57
CA LEU A 321 -16.51 -18.01 -7.71
C LEU A 321 -17.78 -17.16 -7.52
N ASP A 322 -18.58 -17.39 -6.46
CA ASP A 322 -19.69 -16.50 -6.16
C ASP A 322 -19.14 -15.07 -6.07
N SER A 323 -19.77 -14.16 -6.82
CA SER A 323 -19.29 -12.79 -6.92
C SER A 323 -19.20 -12.16 -5.54
N ILE A 324 -18.18 -11.32 -5.33
CA ILE A 324 -18.14 -10.51 -4.12
C ILE A 324 -19.43 -9.67 -4.05
N PHE A 325 -20.10 -9.68 -2.91
CA PHE A 325 -21.32 -8.90 -2.75
C PHE A 325 -20.95 -7.51 -2.26
N VAL A 326 -21.19 -6.52 -3.11
CA VAL A 326 -20.97 -5.11 -2.78
C VAL A 326 -22.29 -4.52 -2.30
N THR A 327 -22.38 -4.18 -1.02
CA THR A 327 -23.50 -3.42 -0.49
C THR A 327 -23.19 -1.93 -0.54
N MET A 328 -23.91 -1.22 -1.40
CA MET A 328 -23.84 0.24 -1.51
C MET A 328 -24.80 0.89 -0.50
N PRO A 329 -24.33 1.68 0.48
CA PRO A 329 -25.23 2.39 1.39
C PRO A 329 -26.06 3.44 0.63
N PRO A 330 -27.17 3.95 1.22
CA PRO A 330 -28.04 4.93 0.56
C PRO A 330 -27.36 6.25 0.14
N TRP A 331 -26.19 6.54 0.70
CA TRP A 331 -25.35 7.71 0.41
C TRP A 331 -24.09 7.36 -0.41
N HIS A 332 -24.05 6.19 -1.04
CA HIS A 332 -22.94 5.79 -1.90
C HIS A 332 -22.74 6.79 -3.06
N PRO A 333 -21.49 7.15 -3.44
CA PRO A 333 -21.23 8.09 -4.53
C PRO A 333 -21.98 7.75 -5.83
N VAL A 334 -22.02 6.46 -6.21
CA VAL A 334 -22.71 5.99 -7.43
C VAL A 334 -24.24 6.11 -7.34
N THR A 335 -24.86 5.91 -6.18
CA THR A 335 -26.33 6.03 -6.02
C THR A 335 -26.79 7.49 -5.94
N SER A 336 -25.87 8.42 -5.66
CA SER A 336 -26.18 9.85 -5.53
C SER A 336 -26.41 10.58 -6.86
N VAL A 337 -26.04 9.98 -8.00
CA VAL A 337 -26.09 10.62 -9.33
C VAL A 337 -27.45 10.44 -10.03
N SER A 338 -28.27 9.45 -9.63
CA SER A 338 -29.51 9.08 -10.34
C SER A 338 -30.81 9.69 -9.78
N GLY A 339 -30.75 10.51 -8.72
CA GLY A 339 -31.93 11.00 -8.02
C GLY A 339 -32.16 12.51 -8.15
N GLY A 340 -32.72 12.96 -9.27
CA GLY A 340 -33.22 14.33 -9.47
C GLY A 340 -34.51 14.62 -8.70
N GLY A 341 -34.46 14.64 -7.37
CA GLY A 341 -35.62 14.91 -6.50
C GLY A 341 -35.32 16.02 -5.49
N LYS A 342 -36.03 17.14 -5.60
CA LYS A 342 -35.95 18.32 -4.72
C LYS A 342 -36.12 17.92 -3.24
N GLY A 343 -35.03 18.05 -2.48
CA GLY A 343 -34.97 17.84 -1.03
C GLY A 343 -33.56 18.10 -0.48
N GLU A 344 -32.94 19.21 -0.88
CA GLU A 344 -31.59 19.63 -0.46
C GLU A 344 -31.57 20.14 0.98
N LYS A 345 -31.62 19.20 1.94
CA LYS A 345 -31.03 19.40 3.27
C LYS A 345 -30.02 18.28 3.49
N GLU A 346 -28.74 18.61 3.27
CA GLU A 346 -27.54 17.89 3.73
C GLU A 346 -27.68 16.36 3.84
N LYS A 347 -27.55 15.64 2.71
CA LYS A 347 -27.14 14.23 2.79
C LYS A 347 -25.69 14.20 3.26
N ALA A 348 -25.47 14.20 4.57
CA ALA A 348 -24.15 14.00 5.15
C ALA A 348 -23.58 12.68 4.63
N PHE A 349 -22.45 12.75 3.91
CA PHE A 349 -21.71 11.58 3.50
C PHE A 349 -21.24 10.84 4.76
N LYS A 350 -21.66 9.58 4.90
CA LYS A 350 -21.40 8.75 6.09
C LYS A 350 -20.51 7.55 5.74
N ASN A 351 -19.98 6.90 6.76
CA ASN A 351 -19.39 5.57 6.66
C ASN A 351 -20.45 4.46 6.86
N PRO A 352 -20.26 3.26 6.28
CA PRO A 352 -19.18 2.91 5.36
C PRO A 352 -19.31 3.67 4.04
N VAL A 353 -18.19 3.82 3.32
CA VAL A 353 -18.22 4.29 1.92
C VAL A 353 -18.74 3.16 1.05
N SER A 354 -18.18 1.95 1.19
CA SER A 354 -18.60 0.72 0.51
C SER A 354 -18.33 -0.48 1.40
N HIS A 355 -19.05 -1.59 1.19
CA HIS A 355 -18.95 -2.81 1.98
C HIS A 355 -18.90 -4.03 1.06
N TRP A 356 -17.81 -4.78 1.10
CA TRP A 356 -17.56 -5.95 0.24
C TRP A 356 -17.63 -7.22 1.08
N LYS A 357 -18.57 -8.12 0.77
CA LYS A 357 -18.55 -9.49 1.27
C LYS A 357 -17.68 -10.33 0.33
N VAL A 358 -16.49 -10.70 0.80
CA VAL A 358 -15.45 -11.34 -0.03
C VAL A 358 -15.39 -12.85 0.16
N SER A 359 -15.66 -13.34 1.37
CA SER A 359 -15.74 -14.78 1.68
C SER A 359 -16.79 -15.05 2.77
N LYS A 360 -17.27 -16.29 2.86
CA LYS A 360 -18.01 -16.78 4.05
C LYS A 360 -17.10 -17.13 5.23
N LYS A 361 -15.79 -17.22 4.98
CA LYS A 361 -14.75 -17.45 6.00
C LYS A 361 -13.98 -16.16 6.28
N SER A 362 -13.19 -16.15 7.34
CA SER A 362 -12.42 -14.97 7.74
C SER A 362 -11.46 -14.50 6.66
N ILE A 363 -11.42 -13.18 6.42
CA ILE A 363 -10.33 -12.56 5.64
C ILE A 363 -9.13 -12.44 6.58
N ILE A 364 -8.02 -13.07 6.23
CA ILE A 364 -6.80 -13.05 7.03
C ILE A 364 -6.01 -11.76 6.81
N ASP A 365 -5.86 -11.36 5.55
CA ASP A 365 -5.14 -10.14 5.15
C ASP A 365 -5.58 -9.71 3.74
N PHE A 366 -5.26 -8.47 3.36
CA PHE A 366 -5.43 -7.98 1.99
C PHE A 366 -4.39 -6.92 1.65
N VAL A 367 -3.88 -6.85 0.42
CA VAL A 367 -2.88 -5.85 0.00
C VAL A 367 -3.28 -5.17 -1.30
N PHE A 368 -3.00 -3.87 -1.41
CA PHE A 368 -3.12 -3.15 -2.66
C PHE A 368 -1.98 -3.52 -3.60
N SER A 369 -2.31 -3.66 -4.88
CA SER A 369 -1.34 -3.56 -5.97
C SER A 369 -0.70 -2.16 -5.97
N PRO A 370 0.55 -2.02 -6.43
CA PRO A 370 1.24 -0.71 -6.43
C PRO A 370 0.52 0.38 -7.24
N ASP A 371 -0.29 0.00 -8.24
CA ASP A 371 -1.08 0.92 -9.05
C ASP A 371 -2.49 1.19 -8.50
N VAL A 372 -2.82 0.64 -7.33
CA VAL A 372 -4.10 0.82 -6.59
C VAL A 372 -5.31 0.20 -7.29
N LYS A 373 -5.15 -0.39 -8.48
CA LYS A 373 -6.28 -0.91 -9.25
C LYS A 373 -6.81 -2.21 -8.69
N TYR A 374 -5.93 -3.03 -8.13
CA TYR A 374 -6.28 -4.34 -7.60
C TYR A 374 -6.03 -4.44 -6.10
N VAL A 375 -6.90 -5.17 -5.42
CA VAL A 375 -6.71 -5.66 -4.06
C VAL A 375 -6.55 -7.18 -4.13
N ALA A 376 -5.47 -7.71 -3.53
CA ALA A 376 -5.32 -9.14 -3.31
C ALA A 376 -5.74 -9.46 -1.88
N ALA A 377 -6.80 -10.23 -1.70
CA ALA A 377 -7.33 -10.63 -0.40
C ALA A 377 -7.18 -12.14 -0.19
N ILE A 378 -6.85 -12.55 1.02
CA ILE A 378 -6.68 -13.97 1.39
C ILE A 378 -7.63 -14.34 2.53
N SER A 379 -8.15 -15.56 2.48
CA SER A 379 -9.11 -16.06 3.47
C SER A 379 -8.76 -17.43 4.02
N GLU A 380 -9.37 -17.76 5.16
CA GLU A 380 -9.26 -19.08 5.79
C GLU A 380 -9.80 -20.23 4.93
N ASP A 381 -10.58 -19.92 3.87
CA ASP A 381 -11.01 -20.91 2.87
C ASP A 381 -9.88 -21.36 1.92
N GLY A 382 -8.65 -20.85 2.11
CA GLY A 382 -7.50 -21.21 1.28
C GLY A 382 -7.45 -20.50 -0.07
N CYS A 383 -8.29 -19.50 -0.32
CA CYS A 383 -8.32 -18.79 -1.58
C CYS A 383 -7.60 -17.43 -1.51
N LEU A 384 -6.84 -17.13 -2.57
CA LEU A 384 -6.35 -15.80 -2.91
C LEU A 384 -7.31 -15.19 -3.94
N ARG A 385 -7.93 -14.06 -3.62
CA ARG A 385 -8.86 -13.33 -4.49
C ARG A 385 -8.22 -12.04 -4.96
N VAL A 386 -8.17 -11.83 -6.28
CA VAL A 386 -7.76 -10.57 -6.91
C VAL A 386 -9.02 -9.81 -7.28
N ILE A 387 -9.20 -8.65 -6.66
CA ILE A 387 -10.40 -7.81 -6.77
C ILE A 387 -10.01 -6.54 -7.50
N ASP A 388 -10.75 -6.16 -8.54
CA ASP A 388 -10.71 -4.82 -9.10
C ASP A 388 -11.29 -3.87 -8.05
N ALA A 389 -10.43 -3.03 -7.48
CA ALA A 389 -10.76 -2.12 -6.40
C ALA A 389 -11.69 -0.99 -6.89
N ILE A 390 -11.55 -0.57 -8.15
CA ILE A 390 -12.34 0.52 -8.74
C ILE A 390 -13.71 -0.01 -9.18
N GLY A 391 -13.71 -1.15 -9.86
CA GLY A 391 -14.92 -1.83 -10.30
C GLY A 391 -15.67 -2.57 -9.19
N GLU A 392 -15.03 -2.72 -8.02
CA GLU A 392 -15.50 -3.50 -6.87
C GLU A 392 -15.96 -4.92 -7.27
N GLN A 393 -15.15 -5.57 -8.10
CA GLN A 393 -15.49 -6.86 -8.71
C GLN A 393 -14.37 -7.88 -8.56
N LEU A 394 -14.74 -9.15 -8.36
CA LEU A 394 -13.80 -10.26 -8.36
C LEU A 394 -13.27 -10.51 -9.78
N VAL A 395 -11.95 -10.55 -9.94
CA VAL A 395 -11.29 -10.82 -11.23
C VAL A 395 -10.80 -12.25 -11.29
N ASP A 396 -9.96 -12.65 -10.33
CA ASP A 396 -9.38 -14.00 -10.26
C ASP A 396 -9.47 -14.57 -8.84
N CYS A 397 -9.59 -15.88 -8.74
CA CYS A 397 -9.57 -16.65 -7.50
C CYS A 397 -8.61 -17.83 -7.65
N TYR A 398 -7.58 -17.90 -6.80
CA TYR A 398 -6.58 -18.96 -6.82
C TYR A 398 -6.68 -19.81 -5.55
N ALA A 399 -6.74 -21.12 -5.71
CA ALA A 399 -6.71 -22.05 -4.58
C ALA A 399 -5.27 -22.27 -4.08
N SER A 400 -5.10 -22.35 -2.75
CA SER A 400 -3.90 -22.90 -2.12
C SER A 400 -3.72 -24.37 -2.48
N TYR A 401 -2.51 -24.90 -2.27
CA TYR A 401 -2.30 -26.34 -2.44
C TYR A 401 -3.04 -27.14 -1.35
N PHE A 402 -2.98 -26.65 -0.12
CA PHE A 402 -3.76 -27.15 1.00
C PHE A 402 -3.85 -26.09 2.10
N GLY A 403 -4.95 -26.11 2.87
CA GLY A 403 -5.12 -25.26 4.04
C GLY A 403 -5.27 -23.76 3.74
N ALA A 404 -5.35 -22.96 4.80
CA ALA A 404 -5.54 -21.51 4.67
C ALA A 404 -4.27 -20.81 4.15
N ILE A 405 -4.49 -19.71 3.42
CA ILE A 405 -3.43 -18.74 3.11
C ILE A 405 -3.35 -17.74 4.26
N THR A 406 -2.16 -17.48 4.77
CA THR A 406 -1.92 -16.78 6.05
C THR A 406 -1.26 -15.40 5.88
N CYS A 407 -0.59 -15.16 4.75
CA CYS A 407 0.06 -13.88 4.45
C CYS A 407 0.15 -13.65 2.93
N VAL A 408 0.21 -12.37 2.53
CA VAL A 408 0.21 -11.96 1.12
C VAL A 408 1.02 -10.67 0.92
N ALA A 409 1.73 -10.56 -0.20
CA ALA A 409 2.39 -9.33 -0.63
C ALA A 409 2.42 -9.19 -2.16
N TRP A 410 2.29 -7.97 -2.66
CA TRP A 410 2.55 -7.64 -4.07
C TRP A 410 4.01 -7.34 -4.30
N SER A 411 4.53 -7.70 -5.47
CA SER A 411 5.83 -7.21 -5.91
C SER A 411 5.78 -5.70 -6.15
N PRO A 412 6.91 -4.98 -6.02
CA PRO A 412 6.94 -3.51 -6.11
C PRO A 412 6.51 -2.97 -7.49
N ASP A 413 6.63 -3.81 -8.52
CA ASP A 413 6.22 -3.52 -9.90
C ASP A 413 4.84 -4.08 -10.27
N GLY A 414 4.13 -4.69 -9.33
CA GLY A 414 2.78 -5.24 -9.52
C GLY A 414 2.73 -6.50 -10.39
N ARG A 415 3.87 -7.12 -10.72
CA ARG A 415 3.90 -8.30 -11.61
C ARG A 415 3.55 -9.61 -10.92
N TYR A 416 3.87 -9.73 -9.64
CA TYR A 416 3.72 -10.96 -8.89
C TYR A 416 3.00 -10.72 -7.57
N ILE A 417 2.28 -11.74 -7.13
CA ILE A 417 1.77 -11.85 -5.76
C ILE A 417 2.50 -13.02 -5.12
N ILE A 418 3.00 -12.84 -3.90
CA ILE A 418 3.49 -13.94 -3.07
C ILE A 418 2.53 -14.18 -1.93
N THR A 419 2.29 -15.45 -1.62
CA THR A 419 1.52 -15.85 -0.44
C THR A 419 2.26 -16.90 0.35
N GLY A 420 2.05 -16.94 1.67
CA GLY A 420 2.42 -18.05 2.52
C GLY A 420 1.17 -18.76 3.06
N GLY A 421 1.25 -20.06 3.34
CA GLY A 421 0.10 -20.84 3.77
C GLY A 421 0.38 -21.83 4.90
N GLN A 422 -0.68 -22.55 5.26
CA GLN A 422 -0.69 -23.69 6.19
C GLN A 422 -0.16 -24.99 5.57
N ASP A 423 0.21 -24.95 4.29
CA ASP A 423 0.90 -26.03 3.58
C ASP A 423 2.43 -25.93 3.66
N ASP A 424 2.94 -25.02 4.51
CA ASP A 424 4.36 -24.69 4.71
C ASP A 424 5.06 -24.09 3.47
N LEU A 425 4.29 -23.72 2.45
CA LEU A 425 4.81 -23.22 1.18
C LEU A 425 4.67 -21.71 1.08
N VAL A 426 5.60 -21.10 0.37
CA VAL A 426 5.39 -19.79 -0.25
C VAL A 426 5.07 -19.99 -1.72
N THR A 427 3.96 -19.44 -2.19
CA THR A 427 3.51 -19.55 -3.59
C THR A 427 3.63 -18.22 -4.32
N ILE A 428 4.20 -18.23 -5.52
CA ILE A 428 4.35 -17.06 -6.39
C ILE A 428 3.33 -17.15 -7.51
N TYR A 429 2.42 -16.19 -7.58
CA TYR A 429 1.39 -16.06 -8.61
C TYR A 429 1.76 -14.94 -9.57
N SER A 430 1.37 -15.11 -10.84
CA SER A 430 1.35 -14.02 -11.81
C SER A 430 -0.09 -13.80 -12.26
N PRO A 431 -0.78 -12.76 -11.76
CA PRO A 431 -2.13 -12.41 -12.22
C PRO A 431 -2.21 -12.24 -13.74
N TRP A 432 -1.15 -11.68 -14.34
CA TRP A 432 -1.05 -11.45 -15.79
C TRP A 432 -0.88 -12.72 -16.62
N GLU A 433 -0.33 -13.78 -16.02
CA GLU A 433 -0.22 -15.10 -16.65
C GLU A 433 -1.33 -16.04 -16.17
N GLN A 434 -2.22 -15.55 -15.28
CA GLN A 434 -3.30 -16.28 -14.63
C GLN A 434 -2.88 -17.67 -14.12
N ARG A 435 -1.72 -17.75 -13.46
CA ARG A 435 -1.17 -19.03 -12.99
C ARG A 435 -0.23 -18.90 -11.80
N VAL A 436 0.00 -20.04 -11.16
CA VAL A 436 1.12 -20.25 -10.24
C VAL A 436 2.41 -20.33 -11.05
N VAL A 437 3.36 -19.45 -10.76
CA VAL A 437 4.67 -19.37 -11.42
C VAL A 437 5.67 -20.31 -10.76
N ALA A 438 5.69 -20.32 -9.43
CA ALA A 438 6.63 -21.11 -8.63
C ALA A 438 6.09 -21.37 -7.22
N ARG A 439 6.64 -22.41 -6.57
CA ARG A 439 6.52 -22.62 -5.12
C ARG A 439 7.89 -22.62 -4.48
N CYS A 440 7.99 -22.13 -3.26
CA CYS A 440 9.22 -22.01 -2.51
C CYS A 440 9.13 -22.95 -1.31
N GLN A 441 10.01 -23.95 -1.28
CA GLN A 441 10.00 -25.00 -0.26
C GLN A 441 11.16 -24.76 0.70
N GLY A 442 10.88 -24.69 2.00
CA GLY A 442 11.92 -24.48 3.02
C GLY A 442 11.41 -24.36 4.45
N HIS A 443 10.21 -23.83 4.64
CA HIS A 443 9.54 -23.88 5.94
C HIS A 443 9.12 -25.32 6.28
N SER A 444 9.00 -25.59 7.58
CA SER A 444 8.53 -26.88 8.14
C SER A 444 7.37 -26.70 9.13
N SER A 445 6.72 -25.55 9.04
CA SER A 445 5.47 -25.20 9.71
C SER A 445 4.88 -24.00 8.96
N PHE A 446 3.72 -23.52 9.41
CA PHE A 446 2.95 -22.48 8.73
C PHE A 446 3.77 -21.21 8.52
N VAL A 447 3.68 -20.66 7.30
CA VAL A 447 4.29 -19.37 6.99
C VAL A 447 3.44 -18.28 7.65
N SER A 448 4.05 -17.32 8.34
CA SER A 448 3.33 -16.30 9.12
C SER A 448 3.36 -14.92 8.48
N ALA A 449 4.44 -14.57 7.78
CA ALA A 449 4.53 -13.32 7.03
C ALA A 449 5.50 -13.42 5.85
N VAL A 450 5.25 -12.59 4.83
CA VAL A 450 6.07 -12.44 3.63
C VAL A 450 6.23 -10.97 3.28
N ALA A 451 7.41 -10.57 2.80
CA ALA A 451 7.67 -9.20 2.36
C ALA A 451 8.69 -9.17 1.22
N PHE A 452 8.47 -8.31 0.22
CA PHE A 452 9.47 -8.02 -0.81
C PHE A 452 10.55 -7.07 -0.29
N ASP A 453 11.77 -7.24 -0.81
CA ASP A 453 12.86 -6.31 -0.61
C ASP A 453 12.89 -5.31 -1.77
N ASP A 454 12.21 -4.18 -1.63
CA ASP A 454 12.03 -3.18 -2.70
C ASP A 454 13.35 -2.74 -3.33
N ILE A 455 14.41 -2.56 -2.52
CA ILE A 455 15.72 -2.10 -3.00
C ILE A 455 16.49 -3.17 -3.81
N ARG A 456 16.02 -4.42 -3.79
CA ARG A 456 16.61 -5.57 -4.48
C ARG A 456 15.68 -6.18 -5.52
N CYS A 457 14.64 -5.45 -5.93
CA CYS A 457 13.76 -5.82 -7.03
C CYS A 457 14.07 -4.91 -8.24
N ASP A 458 14.50 -5.51 -9.36
CA ASP A 458 14.83 -4.77 -10.60
C ASP A 458 13.85 -5.03 -11.76
N GLY A 459 12.74 -5.72 -11.48
CA GLY A 459 11.73 -6.12 -12.47
C GLY A 459 12.13 -7.37 -13.28
N ARG A 460 13.31 -7.94 -13.04
CA ARG A 460 13.78 -9.20 -13.62
C ARG A 460 14.12 -10.22 -12.55
N THR A 461 14.74 -9.76 -11.48
CA THR A 461 15.13 -10.48 -10.28
C THR A 461 14.41 -9.84 -9.11
N TYR A 462 13.94 -10.70 -8.21
CA TYR A 462 13.19 -10.28 -7.04
C TYR A 462 13.78 -10.97 -5.83
N ARG A 463 13.96 -10.20 -4.76
CA ARG A 463 14.25 -10.70 -3.43
C ARG A 463 13.05 -10.50 -2.53
N PHE A 464 12.73 -11.52 -1.75
CA PHE A 464 11.74 -11.41 -0.70
C PHE A 464 12.16 -12.29 0.49
N CYS A 465 11.49 -12.10 1.62
CA CYS A 465 11.68 -12.91 2.81
C CYS A 465 10.35 -13.50 3.26
N SER A 466 10.41 -14.70 3.83
CA SER A 466 9.32 -15.28 4.60
C SER A 466 9.77 -15.59 6.02
N VAL A 467 8.83 -15.54 6.95
CA VAL A 467 8.99 -16.02 8.33
C VAL A 467 7.84 -16.97 8.65
N GLY A 468 8.07 -17.94 9.55
CA GLY A 468 7.06 -18.96 9.88
C GLY A 468 7.09 -19.39 11.34
N GLU A 469 6.10 -20.21 11.69
CA GLU A 469 5.94 -20.83 13.02
C GLU A 469 7.03 -21.87 13.33
N ASP A 470 7.87 -22.19 12.35
CA ASP A 470 9.10 -22.98 12.53
C ASP A 470 10.29 -22.13 12.98
N ASN A 471 10.07 -20.85 13.32
CA ASN A 471 11.07 -19.87 13.73
C ASN A 471 12.19 -19.67 12.69
N LYS A 472 11.93 -19.98 11.43
CA LYS A 472 12.84 -19.68 10.33
C LYS A 472 12.50 -18.33 9.72
N MET A 473 13.54 -17.57 9.40
CA MET A 473 13.53 -16.48 8.46
C MET A 473 14.26 -16.95 7.20
N ILE A 474 13.56 -16.96 6.06
CA ILE A 474 14.10 -17.49 4.80
C ILE A 474 14.14 -16.37 3.76
N LEU A 475 15.33 -16.11 3.21
CA LEU A 475 15.49 -15.23 2.05
C LEU A 475 15.38 -16.04 0.76
N TRP A 476 14.70 -15.46 -0.21
CA TRP A 476 14.43 -16.07 -1.50
C TRP A 476 14.84 -15.12 -2.62
N ASP A 477 15.41 -15.69 -3.68
CA ASP A 477 15.68 -15.01 -4.93
C ASP A 477 15.01 -15.77 -6.06
N PHE A 478 14.31 -15.06 -6.94
CA PHE A 478 13.83 -15.67 -8.16
C PHE A 478 13.89 -14.72 -9.36
N SER A 479 13.98 -15.32 -10.54
CA SER A 479 13.82 -14.64 -11.82
C SER A 479 12.97 -15.53 -12.72
N SER A 480 11.81 -15.04 -13.18
CA SER A 480 10.87 -15.83 -13.98
C SER A 480 11.50 -16.46 -15.23
N GLY A 481 12.48 -15.78 -15.85
CA GLY A 481 13.21 -16.30 -17.01
C GLY A 481 14.26 -17.38 -16.69
N ALA A 482 14.67 -17.52 -15.43
CA ALA A 482 15.65 -18.51 -14.98
C ALA A 482 15.02 -19.71 -14.26
N LEU A 483 13.71 -19.69 -14.01
CA LEU A 483 13.01 -20.79 -13.37
C LEU A 483 13.02 -22.04 -14.26
N HIS A 484 13.43 -23.16 -13.67
CA HIS A 484 13.28 -24.46 -14.31
C HIS A 484 11.79 -24.78 -14.45
N ARG A 485 11.32 -24.91 -15.69
CA ARG A 485 9.94 -25.30 -15.98
C ARG A 485 9.90 -26.82 -16.14
N PRO A 486 9.12 -27.55 -15.32
CA PRO A 486 8.96 -28.99 -15.50
C PRO A 486 8.55 -29.32 -16.93
N LYS A 487 9.18 -30.33 -17.53
CA LYS A 487 8.86 -30.78 -18.90
C LYS A 487 7.59 -31.62 -18.84
N LEU A 488 6.43 -31.07 -19.21
CA LEU A 488 5.22 -31.85 -19.43
C LEU A 488 4.57 -31.53 -20.78
N HIS A 489 3.93 -32.58 -21.34
CA HIS A 489 3.31 -32.63 -22.67
C HIS A 489 2.34 -31.47 -22.88
N ALA A 490 2.30 -30.95 -24.11
CA ALA A 490 1.49 -29.83 -24.53
C ALA A 490 0.00 -30.04 -24.21
N THR A 491 -0.43 -29.63 -23.02
CA THR A 491 -1.79 -29.18 -22.79
C THR A 491 -1.83 -27.68 -23.10
N HIS A 492 -2.89 -27.30 -23.78
CA HIS A 492 -3.07 -26.08 -24.56
C HIS A 492 -3.18 -24.82 -23.67
N HIS A 493 -2.15 -24.51 -22.88
CA HIS A 493 -1.98 -23.16 -22.33
C HIS A 493 -1.22 -22.34 -23.36
N GLN A 494 -1.90 -21.35 -23.94
CA GLN A 494 -1.29 -20.42 -24.88
C GLN A 494 0.03 -19.90 -24.31
N ARG A 495 1.07 -20.03 -25.14
CA ARG A 495 2.47 -19.88 -24.81
C ARG A 495 2.83 -18.39 -24.63
N MET A 496 2.36 -17.74 -23.57
CA MET A 496 2.75 -16.37 -23.26
C MET A 496 3.92 -16.36 -22.28
N SER A 497 5.14 -16.53 -22.78
CA SER A 497 6.35 -16.19 -22.01
C SER A 497 6.54 -14.68 -22.05
N MET A 498 5.93 -13.97 -21.10
CA MET A 498 5.81 -12.50 -21.12
C MET A 498 7.06 -11.74 -20.65
N THR A 499 8.15 -12.43 -20.30
CA THR A 499 9.34 -11.81 -19.70
C THR A 499 9.97 -10.73 -20.60
N SER A 500 9.85 -10.85 -21.92
CA SER A 500 10.36 -9.85 -22.88
C SER A 500 9.28 -8.89 -23.39
N SER A 501 8.04 -9.33 -23.61
CA SER A 501 6.97 -8.51 -24.21
C SER A 501 6.38 -7.49 -23.24
N LEU A 502 6.13 -7.84 -21.97
CA LEU A 502 5.68 -6.86 -20.96
C LEU A 502 6.80 -5.88 -20.62
N SER A 503 8.04 -6.38 -20.46
CA SER A 503 9.20 -5.52 -20.19
C SER A 503 9.48 -4.53 -21.33
N LEU A 504 9.25 -4.91 -22.60
CA LEU A 504 9.30 -3.98 -23.73
C LEU A 504 8.07 -3.08 -23.83
N ALA A 505 6.85 -3.60 -23.57
CA ALA A 505 5.61 -2.83 -23.66
C ALA A 505 5.57 -1.70 -22.62
N LEU A 506 5.95 -2.00 -21.36
CA LEU A 506 6.11 -0.99 -20.30
C LEU A 506 7.21 0.03 -20.63
N ARG A 507 8.28 -0.37 -21.34
CA ARG A 507 9.35 0.56 -21.76
C ARG A 507 8.99 1.39 -23.00
N ARG A 508 8.21 0.86 -23.94
CA ARG A 508 7.88 1.52 -25.21
C ARG A 508 6.71 2.49 -25.10
N ARG A 509 5.76 2.26 -24.18
CA ARG A 509 4.55 3.10 -24.08
C ARG A 509 4.66 4.29 -23.13
N GLY A 510 5.60 4.31 -22.18
CA GLY A 510 5.57 5.35 -21.12
C GLY A 510 4.30 5.32 -20.26
N GLU A 511 3.45 4.31 -20.43
CA GLU A 511 2.21 4.07 -19.69
C GLU A 511 2.35 2.78 -18.87
N SER A 512 2.02 2.85 -17.59
CA SER A 512 2.08 1.72 -16.63
C SER A 512 0.86 0.77 -16.73
N THR A 513 0.05 0.85 -17.78
CA THR A 513 -1.30 0.25 -17.79
C THR A 513 -1.38 -1.00 -18.66
N VAL A 514 -1.28 -2.17 -17.99
CA VAL A 514 -1.85 -3.42 -18.51
C VAL A 514 -3.05 -3.72 -17.61
N PHE A 515 -4.22 -3.88 -18.20
CA PHE A 515 -5.40 -4.37 -17.48
C PHE A 515 -5.36 -5.89 -17.48
N LEU A 516 -5.70 -6.53 -16.35
CA LEU A 516 -6.05 -7.94 -16.37
C LEU A 516 -7.20 -8.12 -17.37
N THR A 517 -7.07 -9.10 -18.27
CA THR A 517 -8.06 -9.31 -19.33
C THR A 517 -9.39 -9.72 -18.72
N SER A 518 -10.27 -8.75 -18.55
CA SER A 518 -11.72 -8.96 -18.57
C SER A 518 -12.19 -8.69 -19.99
N VAL A 519 -11.83 -9.56 -20.94
CA VAL A 519 -12.33 -9.45 -22.32
C VAL A 519 -13.57 -10.32 -22.44
N GLY A 520 -14.69 -9.81 -21.97
CA GLY A 520 -15.99 -10.17 -22.51
C GLY A 520 -16.24 -9.35 -23.78
N THR A 521 -16.83 -9.97 -24.79
CA THR A 521 -17.44 -9.23 -25.91
C THR A 521 -18.41 -8.16 -25.37
N PRO A 522 -18.61 -7.01 -26.06
CA PRO A 522 -19.55 -5.99 -25.60
C PRO A 522 -20.95 -6.61 -25.40
N GLY A 523 -21.38 -6.78 -24.15
CA GLY A 523 -22.65 -7.42 -23.79
C GLY A 523 -22.53 -8.64 -22.86
N GLU A 524 -21.34 -9.19 -22.62
CA GLU A 524 -21.13 -10.27 -21.64
C GLU A 524 -20.62 -9.69 -20.32
N THR A 525 -21.26 -10.07 -19.21
CA THR A 525 -20.78 -9.77 -17.85
C THR A 525 -19.41 -10.42 -17.66
N PRO A 526 -18.38 -9.69 -17.18
CA PRO A 526 -17.08 -10.28 -16.83
C PRO A 526 -17.24 -11.48 -15.91
N LEU A 527 -16.86 -12.67 -16.37
CA LEU A 527 -16.84 -13.86 -15.53
C LEU A 527 -15.52 -13.90 -14.76
N SER A 528 -15.59 -14.06 -13.44
CA SER A 528 -14.41 -14.28 -12.61
C SER A 528 -13.80 -15.66 -12.90
N HIS A 529 -12.47 -15.76 -12.85
CA HIS A 529 -11.77 -17.01 -13.17
C HIS A 529 -11.30 -17.73 -11.91
N TYR A 530 -11.59 -19.03 -11.81
CA TYR A 530 -11.08 -19.91 -10.75
C TYR A 530 -9.89 -20.71 -11.25
N HIS A 531 -8.81 -20.65 -10.49
CA HIS A 531 -7.55 -21.31 -10.78
C HIS A 531 -7.30 -22.37 -9.69
N PRO A 532 -7.56 -23.65 -9.97
CA PRO A 532 -7.25 -24.72 -9.03
C PRO A 532 -5.74 -24.81 -8.83
N SER A 533 -5.32 -25.31 -7.67
CA SER A 533 -3.89 -25.43 -7.37
C SER A 533 -3.25 -26.50 -8.26
N PRO A 534 -2.27 -26.15 -9.12
CA PRO A 534 -1.61 -27.11 -10.00
C PRO A 534 -0.78 -28.12 -9.21
N SER A 535 -0.54 -29.29 -9.79
CA SER A 535 0.22 -30.34 -9.10
C SER A 535 1.68 -29.89 -8.84
N ARG A 536 2.36 -30.52 -7.87
CA ARG A 536 3.76 -30.20 -7.55
C ARG A 536 4.69 -30.37 -8.76
N ASN A 537 4.36 -31.28 -9.67
CA ASN A 537 5.18 -31.60 -10.85
C ASN A 537 4.99 -30.60 -12.00
N GLU A 538 3.99 -29.71 -11.94
CA GLU A 538 3.70 -28.72 -12.98
C GLU A 538 4.35 -27.36 -12.70
N VAL A 539 4.76 -27.12 -11.46
CA VAL A 539 5.21 -25.81 -10.99
C VAL A 539 6.71 -25.82 -10.69
N ALA A 540 7.39 -24.74 -11.06
CA ALA A 540 8.80 -24.55 -10.73
C ALA A 540 9.01 -24.47 -9.20
N VAL A 541 10.14 -24.97 -8.71
CA VAL A 541 10.51 -24.85 -7.30
C VAL A 541 11.64 -23.84 -7.14
N VAL A 542 11.45 -22.86 -6.27
CA VAL A 542 12.47 -21.90 -5.85
C VAL A 542 13.13 -22.41 -4.58
N GLN A 543 14.46 -22.44 -4.56
CA GLN A 543 15.24 -22.87 -3.41
C GLN A 543 15.56 -21.67 -2.49
N PRO A 544 15.66 -21.88 -1.17
CA PRO A 544 16.12 -20.87 -0.23
C PRO A 544 17.51 -20.35 -0.60
N VAL A 545 17.70 -19.03 -0.51
CA VAL A 545 19.02 -18.40 -0.60
C VAL A 545 19.73 -18.47 0.75
N LEU A 546 18.96 -18.24 1.82
CA LEU A 546 19.41 -18.27 3.21
C LEU A 546 18.27 -18.78 4.07
N ILE A 547 18.58 -19.64 5.03
CA ILE A 547 17.69 -20.02 6.12
C ILE A 547 18.35 -19.61 7.43
N LYS A 548 17.72 -18.69 8.17
CA LYS A 548 18.15 -18.28 9.51
C LYS A 548 17.12 -18.70 10.54
N HIS A 549 17.54 -19.50 11.52
CA HIS A 549 16.72 -19.73 12.70
C HIS A 549 16.83 -18.51 13.61
N VAL A 550 15.69 -17.90 13.93
CA VAL A 550 15.61 -16.76 14.85
C VAL A 550 15.15 -17.29 16.20
N GLU A 551 16.01 -17.18 17.21
CA GLU A 551 15.65 -17.61 18.56
C GLU A 551 14.53 -16.74 19.15
N GLY A 552 13.59 -17.38 19.82
CA GLY A 552 12.46 -16.74 20.48
C GLY A 552 11.16 -17.53 20.35
N ASP A 553 10.07 -16.84 20.62
CA ASP A 553 8.70 -17.27 20.35
C ASP A 553 8.37 -17.17 18.85
N LEU A 554 7.20 -17.67 18.44
CA LEU A 554 6.75 -17.73 17.04
C LEU A 554 6.91 -16.39 16.32
N LEU A 555 7.58 -16.40 15.17
CA LEU A 555 7.68 -15.22 14.29
C LEU A 555 6.31 -14.90 13.70
N THR A 556 5.90 -13.62 13.75
CA THR A 556 4.59 -13.18 13.27
C THR A 556 4.64 -12.13 12.18
N ASP A 557 5.75 -11.40 12.06
CA ASP A 557 5.85 -10.34 11.06
C ASP A 557 7.28 -10.03 10.63
N ILE A 558 7.40 -9.48 9.43
CA ILE A 558 8.66 -9.09 8.82
C ILE A 558 8.48 -7.81 7.97
N ALA A 559 9.43 -6.88 8.08
CA ALA A 559 9.43 -5.66 7.27
C ALA A 559 10.83 -5.35 6.74
N PHE A 560 10.92 -5.00 5.45
CA PHE A 560 12.16 -4.50 4.85
C PHE A 560 12.26 -2.98 5.01
N LEU A 561 13.46 -2.53 5.39
CA LEU A 561 13.85 -1.13 5.42
C LEU A 561 15.08 -0.93 4.51
N SER A 562 15.33 0.31 4.12
CA SER A 562 16.55 0.66 3.37
C SER A 562 17.83 0.28 4.11
N ARG A 563 17.80 0.35 5.45
CA ARG A 563 18.93 0.07 6.34
C ARG A 563 18.99 -1.35 6.90
N GLY A 564 17.92 -2.15 6.76
CA GLY A 564 17.83 -3.42 7.48
C GLY A 564 16.54 -4.20 7.24
N ILE A 565 16.36 -5.23 8.05
CA ILE A 565 15.16 -6.07 8.13
C ILE A 565 14.67 -5.99 9.57
N LEU A 566 13.37 -5.88 9.78
CA LEU A 566 12.73 -6.04 11.08
C LEU A 566 12.02 -7.38 11.14
N THR A 567 12.14 -8.08 12.26
CA THR A 567 11.37 -9.29 12.55
C THR A 567 10.67 -9.13 13.89
N ALA A 568 9.43 -9.62 14.00
CA ALA A 568 8.66 -9.62 15.23
C ALA A 568 8.23 -11.04 15.62
N THR A 569 8.17 -11.29 16.93
CA THR A 569 7.53 -12.48 17.50
C THR A 569 6.13 -12.19 18.02
N LYS A 570 5.34 -13.24 18.25
CA LYS A 570 3.98 -13.19 18.83
C LYS A 570 3.92 -12.49 20.20
N THR A 571 4.99 -12.62 20.98
CA THR A 571 5.15 -11.97 22.29
C THR A 571 5.61 -10.51 22.21
N GLY A 572 5.77 -9.95 21.00
CA GLY A 572 6.15 -8.55 20.79
C GLY A 572 7.66 -8.29 20.84
N PHE A 573 8.49 -9.33 20.74
CA PHE A 573 9.93 -9.16 20.63
C PHE A 573 10.30 -8.76 19.21
N VAL A 574 10.88 -7.56 19.04
CA VAL A 574 11.26 -7.02 17.75
C VAL A 574 12.78 -6.94 17.63
N LYS A 575 13.34 -7.52 16.57
CA LYS A 575 14.77 -7.49 16.22
C LYS A 575 14.99 -6.68 14.94
N PHE A 576 15.99 -5.80 14.93
CA PHE A 576 16.41 -5.06 13.73
C PHE A 576 17.78 -5.56 13.24
N TRP A 577 17.77 -6.16 12.06
CA TRP A 577 18.91 -6.73 11.37
C TRP A 577 19.45 -5.71 10.36
N VAL A 578 20.55 -5.04 10.70
CA VAL A 578 21.18 -4.06 9.81
C VAL A 578 21.80 -4.75 8.61
N ARG A 579 21.53 -4.21 7.42
CA ARG A 579 22.11 -4.66 6.17
C ARG A 579 23.63 -4.46 6.15
N PRO A 580 24.38 -5.30 5.41
CA PRO A 580 25.77 -5.00 5.10
C PRO A 580 25.84 -3.65 4.38
N LEU A 581 26.74 -2.78 4.84
CA LEU A 581 27.00 -1.51 4.16
C LEU A 581 27.43 -1.80 2.72
N PRO A 582 27.02 -0.98 1.72
CA PRO A 582 27.54 -1.12 0.37
C PRO A 582 29.07 -1.11 0.46
N ALA A 583 29.71 -2.17 -0.04
CA ALA A 583 31.15 -2.12 -0.21
C ALA A 583 31.42 -0.86 -1.04
N HIS A 584 32.15 0.11 -0.47
CA HIS A 584 32.69 1.22 -1.25
C HIS A 584 33.26 0.58 -2.52
N PRO A 585 32.83 0.98 -3.73
CA PRO A 585 33.48 0.47 -4.92
C PRO A 585 34.95 0.79 -4.69
N ARG A 586 35.79 -0.25 -4.61
CA ARG A 586 37.23 -0.08 -4.53
C ARG A 586 37.52 0.91 -5.64
N ALA A 587 37.94 2.12 -5.26
CA ALA A 587 38.42 3.07 -6.23
C ALA A 587 39.39 2.26 -7.08
N LEU A 588 39.04 2.08 -8.36
CA LEU A 588 40.00 1.62 -9.33
C LEU A 588 41.13 2.63 -9.18
N LYS A 589 42.17 2.25 -8.43
CA LYS A 589 43.43 2.97 -8.44
C LYS A 589 43.76 3.01 -9.93
N ASN A 590 43.71 4.21 -10.49
CA ASN A 590 44.20 4.53 -11.83
C ASN A 590 45.64 4.03 -11.93
N ARG A 591 45.81 2.75 -12.23
CA ARG A 591 46.99 2.20 -12.88
C ARG A 591 46.71 2.36 -14.35
N ASN A 592 46.91 3.57 -14.85
CA ASN A 592 47.21 3.92 -16.24
C ASN A 592 47.07 5.44 -16.42
N LEU A 593 48.05 6.18 -15.92
CA LEU A 593 48.40 7.54 -16.34
C LEU A 593 49.80 7.82 -15.77
N ASN A 594 50.80 7.14 -16.34
CA ASN A 594 52.23 7.49 -16.27
C ASN A 594 52.99 6.71 -17.35
N ARG A 595 52.49 6.78 -18.60
CA ARG A 595 53.21 6.24 -19.75
C ARG A 595 52.90 7.02 -21.03
N ILE A 596 52.99 8.35 -20.96
CA ILE A 596 53.27 9.20 -22.13
C ILE A 596 54.17 10.34 -21.65
N SER A 597 55.46 10.04 -21.53
CA SER A 597 56.56 10.97 -21.81
C SER A 597 57.80 10.13 -22.05
N ASN A 598 58.56 10.53 -23.07
CA ASN A 598 59.88 10.03 -23.44
C ASN A 598 59.91 8.78 -24.34
N THR A 599 59.63 9.01 -25.61
CA THR A 599 60.42 8.41 -26.70
C THR A 599 61.22 9.51 -27.38
N LEU A 600 62.49 9.20 -27.68
CA LEU A 600 63.51 9.94 -28.44
C LEU A 600 64.56 10.63 -27.57
N ASP A 601 65.54 9.83 -27.16
CA ASP A 601 66.97 10.14 -27.35
C ASP A 601 67.75 8.83 -27.17
N ALA A 602 67.97 8.14 -28.28
CA ALA A 602 68.94 7.06 -28.38
C ALA A 602 70.18 7.63 -29.07
N GLN A 603 71.31 7.36 -28.43
CA GLN A 603 72.68 7.65 -28.83
C GLN A 603 72.96 7.28 -30.29
N ASP A 604 73.72 8.14 -30.97
CA ASP A 604 74.69 7.71 -31.96
C ASP A 604 76.05 8.31 -31.61
N TRP A 605 77.04 7.43 -31.45
CA TRP A 605 78.46 7.74 -31.32
C TRP A 605 79.15 7.28 -32.59
N GLY A 606 79.87 8.20 -33.24
CA GLY A 606 81.13 7.93 -33.94
C GLY A 606 81.09 7.33 -35.33
N SER A 607 81.30 8.17 -36.34
CA SER A 607 82.43 8.15 -37.32
C SER A 607 82.15 9.17 -38.42
#